data_AF-A0A2H3KH79-F1
#
_entry.id   AF-A0A2H3KH79-F1
#
_cell.length_a   1.000
_cell.length_b   1.000
_cell.length_c   1.000
_cell.angle_alpha   90.00
_cell.angle_beta   90.00
_cell.angle_gamma   90.00
#
_symmetry.space_group_name_H-M   'P 1'
#
loop_
_entity.id
_entity.type
_entity.pdbx_description
1 polymer ?
#
loop_
_entity_poly.entity_id
_entity_poly.type
_entity_poly.pdbx_seq_one_letter_code
_entity_poly.pdbx_strand_id
1 'polypeptide(L)'
;MTPDDQQSPDPQFSDQSQSKRISRDTLLLLGALSFLILAVALTFLFTPGGQPGEEAGVPTEELTTIPDPAYPVVSPTPDQGAYPSPGQPTSPVAGFDPAYPYPMPVVPTGDPALETTATPDDAVGVVPPSLSPTDAAYPGPDLDEPTTTLPGYPGPAGGQPTPLPGYPGPTGEGTPPPMPTLALTPIVPTAVPPPPVVQPTAVPQPTAVPQPTAVPQPTAVPQPTSEPLPPDEATSLPAVPIDPPAPTALPLPTATPGPPPPPPFDVVSGNVRWSRAESPLVLERDLQVARGSELVIEPGVEVRLAPGVSIFVDGGQLLALGQPGQPVRFVGSTGARWSGIFGQPNSFVVLEHTEVRGGGLGGTVMALERSQLTIRASRFTDNGGSILLTDTRLEMRDSEVTGNDMPFGPALEASFGRGNFVTLTNNRFGGNRLSEGAPQVRVSNRSTFDTLNLAIEGNLIRGGAPNLQLTTNGPLLGTVGCNALIGDAQGFGLRTQTPQVDPNGVPPMRLRIENNYIDEHVPPIIPVYLRYGLGRGATSEVLLDMRNNWWGSDTGPYEPEANPLGRGDSVGVNILYAPWLTAPPSCVPPQ
;
A
#
# COMPACT_ATOMS: atom_id res chain seq x y z
N MET A 1 -54.88 23.30 -66.43
CA MET A 1 -54.56 22.01 -65.77
C MET A 1 -53.05 21.92 -65.66
N THR A 2 -52.59 21.30 -64.58
CA THR A 2 -51.24 21.31 -63.98
C THR A 2 -50.05 21.16 -64.94
N PRO A 3 -48.87 21.76 -64.64
CA PRO A 3 -47.81 21.95 -65.61
C PRO A 3 -46.64 20.96 -65.42
N ASP A 4 -46.09 20.49 -66.54
CA ASP A 4 -44.78 19.83 -66.62
C ASP A 4 -43.81 20.71 -67.41
N ASP A 5 -42.66 20.95 -66.76
CA ASP A 5 -41.30 20.92 -67.28
C ASP A 5 -41.03 21.19 -68.77
N GLN A 6 -40.23 22.23 -69.03
CA GLN A 6 -38.78 22.09 -69.29
C GLN A 6 -38.21 23.41 -69.82
N GLN A 7 -37.14 23.91 -69.21
CA GLN A 7 -35.97 24.39 -69.98
C GLN A 7 -34.77 24.62 -69.04
N SER A 8 -33.63 23.98 -69.36
CA SER A 8 -32.30 24.34 -68.87
C SER A 8 -31.94 25.79 -69.29
N PRO A 9 -31.02 26.51 -68.60
CA PRO A 9 -29.58 26.28 -68.83
C PRO A 9 -28.63 26.56 -67.63
N ASP A 10 -27.44 25.98 -67.71
CA ASP A 10 -26.19 26.34 -67.00
C ASP A 10 -25.59 27.67 -67.52
N PRO A 11 -24.50 28.23 -66.97
CA PRO A 11 -24.11 28.41 -65.55
C PRO A 11 -23.58 29.86 -65.28
N GLN A 12 -23.54 30.32 -64.02
CA GLN A 12 -22.36 31.01 -63.40
C GLN A 12 -22.67 31.77 -62.09
N PHE A 13 -21.79 31.47 -61.11
CA PHE A 13 -21.36 32.24 -59.93
C PHE A 13 -22.38 32.76 -58.90
N SER A 14 -22.35 32.14 -57.71
CA SER A 14 -22.38 32.90 -56.44
C SER A 14 -21.66 32.14 -55.31
N ASP A 15 -20.61 32.78 -54.83
CA ASP A 15 -19.88 32.68 -53.56
C ASP A 15 -20.53 31.82 -52.45
N GLN A 16 -19.87 30.72 -52.04
CA GLN A 16 -20.20 30.02 -50.79
C GLN A 16 -19.19 30.38 -49.70
N SER A 17 -19.60 31.27 -48.80
CA SER A 17 -18.99 31.42 -47.49
C SER A 17 -19.26 30.16 -46.64
N GLN A 18 -18.40 29.15 -46.74
CA GLN A 18 -18.43 28.01 -45.81
C GLN A 18 -17.93 28.46 -44.44
N SER A 19 -18.87 28.64 -43.49
CA SER A 19 -18.52 28.69 -42.07
C SER A 19 -17.93 27.35 -41.67
N LYS A 20 -16.61 27.30 -41.47
CA LYS A 20 -15.87 26.11 -41.03
C LYS A 20 -16.30 25.75 -39.61
N ARG A 21 -17.31 24.89 -39.45
CA ARG A 21 -17.66 24.35 -38.14
C ARG A 21 -16.56 23.40 -37.70
N ILE A 22 -15.86 23.75 -36.64
CA ILE A 22 -14.82 22.95 -36.01
C ILE A 22 -15.48 21.69 -35.43
N SER A 23 -14.96 20.51 -35.77
CA SER A 23 -15.51 19.23 -35.29
C SER A 23 -15.28 19.06 -33.79
N ARG A 24 -16.12 18.27 -33.13
CA ARG A 24 -16.00 17.94 -31.69
C ARG A 24 -14.64 17.33 -31.36
N ASP A 25 -14.08 16.55 -32.27
CA ASP A 25 -12.77 15.92 -32.10
C ASP A 25 -11.64 16.95 -32.20
N THR A 26 -11.80 17.96 -33.04
CA THR A 26 -10.87 19.10 -33.11
C THR A 26 -10.92 19.96 -31.85
N LEU A 27 -12.11 20.12 -31.23
CA LEU A 27 -12.25 20.80 -29.94
C LEU A 27 -11.62 20.00 -28.78
N LEU A 28 -11.78 18.67 -28.79
CA LEU A 28 -11.11 17.80 -27.81
C LEU A 28 -9.59 17.84 -27.96
N LEU A 29 -9.08 17.82 -29.19
CA LEU A 29 -7.65 17.95 -29.46
C LEU A 29 -7.11 19.30 -29.00
N LEU A 30 -7.82 20.40 -29.28
CA LEU A 30 -7.44 21.73 -28.82
C LEU A 30 -7.50 21.84 -27.29
N GLY A 31 -8.48 21.23 -26.64
CA GLY A 31 -8.57 21.15 -25.18
C GLY A 31 -7.41 20.38 -24.56
N ALA A 32 -7.08 19.20 -25.12
CA ALA A 32 -5.94 18.40 -24.67
C ALA A 32 -4.60 19.13 -24.87
N LEU A 33 -4.43 19.83 -26.00
CA LEU A 33 -3.24 20.63 -26.27
C LEU A 33 -3.12 21.81 -25.29
N SER A 34 -4.24 22.47 -24.98
CA SER A 34 -4.28 23.56 -23.99
C SER A 34 -3.91 23.06 -22.60
N PHE A 35 -4.39 21.88 -22.21
CA PHE A 35 -4.07 21.26 -20.92
C PHE A 35 -2.60 20.85 -20.84
N LEU A 36 -2.04 20.29 -21.93
CA LEU A 36 -0.61 19.97 -22.00
C LEU A 36 0.26 21.23 -21.87
N ILE A 37 -0.09 22.31 -22.57
CA ILE A 37 0.62 23.58 -22.48
C ILE A 37 0.56 24.15 -21.06
N LEU A 38 -0.60 24.07 -20.40
CA LEU A 38 -0.76 24.51 -19.00
C LEU A 38 0.07 23.65 -18.05
N ALA A 39 0.08 22.32 -18.22
CA ALA A 39 0.87 21.42 -17.41
C ALA A 39 2.39 21.70 -17.56
N VAL A 40 2.86 21.94 -18.78
CA VAL A 40 4.25 22.33 -19.05
C VAL A 40 4.55 23.70 -18.44
N ALA A 41 3.67 24.70 -18.57
CA ALA A 41 3.85 26.01 -17.95
C ALA A 41 3.92 25.92 -16.41
N LEU A 42 3.12 25.03 -15.79
CA LEU A 42 3.17 24.77 -14.35
C LEU A 42 4.50 24.15 -13.92
N THR A 43 5.15 23.32 -14.74
CA THR A 43 6.49 22.82 -14.42
C THR A 43 7.55 23.92 -14.37
N PHE A 44 7.40 24.99 -15.16
CA PHE A 44 8.29 26.15 -15.11
C PHE A 44 7.96 27.10 -13.94
N LEU A 45 6.68 27.25 -13.59
CA LEU A 45 6.24 28.07 -12.45
C LEU A 45 6.53 27.42 -11.09
N PHE A 46 6.61 26.08 -11.03
CA PHE A 46 6.85 25.31 -9.81
C PHE A 46 8.15 24.47 -9.88
N THR A 47 9.19 25.02 -10.51
CA THR A 47 10.53 24.43 -10.37
C THR A 47 11.03 24.72 -8.96
N PRO A 48 11.39 23.72 -8.12
CA PRO A 48 12.03 23.98 -6.83
C PRO A 48 13.49 24.38 -7.08
N GLY A 49 13.69 25.64 -7.44
CA GLY A 49 15.00 26.29 -7.47
C GLY A 49 15.26 26.97 -6.14
N GLY A 50 16.31 26.54 -5.44
CA GLY A 50 16.74 27.13 -4.18
C GLY A 50 16.96 28.64 -4.28
N GLN A 51 16.47 29.35 -3.26
CA GLN A 51 16.91 30.70 -2.93
C GLN A 51 18.05 30.59 -1.92
N PRO A 52 19.15 31.34 -2.10
CA PRO A 52 20.24 31.42 -1.13
C PRO A 52 19.93 32.50 -0.08
N GLY A 53 20.10 32.19 1.21
CA GLY A 53 20.20 33.21 2.27
C GLY A 53 19.64 32.79 3.63
N GLU A 54 20.45 33.02 4.67
CA GLU A 54 20.11 33.13 6.10
C GLU A 54 20.05 31.85 6.95
N GLU A 55 21.24 31.31 7.25
CA GLU A 55 21.52 30.70 8.55
C GLU A 55 21.48 31.79 9.64
N ALA A 56 20.47 31.72 10.51
CA ALA A 56 20.49 32.42 11.78
C ALA A 56 21.44 31.67 12.74
N GLY A 57 22.57 32.29 13.03
CA GLY A 57 23.56 31.80 13.99
C GLY A 57 22.99 31.75 15.41
N VAL A 58 23.14 30.58 16.04
CA VAL A 58 23.13 30.42 17.49
C VAL A 58 24.59 30.44 17.95
N PRO A 59 24.97 31.16 19.03
CA PRO A 59 26.38 31.35 19.39
C PRO A 59 27.00 30.05 19.89
N THR A 60 28.18 29.75 19.39
CA THR A 60 29.08 28.72 19.92
C THR A 60 29.62 29.19 21.27
N GLU A 61 29.07 28.68 22.37
CA GLU A 61 29.79 28.68 23.64
C GLU A 61 30.85 27.57 23.64
N GLU A 62 32.03 27.97 24.06
CA GLU A 62 33.25 27.20 24.20
C GLU A 62 33.07 26.11 25.29
N LEU A 63 32.88 24.85 24.89
CA LEU A 63 32.84 23.74 25.85
C LEU A 63 34.26 23.44 26.36
N THR A 64 34.54 23.94 27.55
CA THR A 64 35.56 23.41 28.45
C THR A 64 35.21 21.96 28.81
N THR A 65 36.17 21.06 28.59
CA THR A 65 36.11 19.64 28.93
C THR A 65 35.95 19.43 30.45
N ILE A 66 34.84 18.79 30.85
CA ILE A 66 34.64 18.17 32.17
C ILE A 66 34.56 16.64 31.94
N PRO A 67 35.26 15.80 32.73
CA PRO A 67 35.33 14.36 32.51
C PRO A 67 34.04 13.62 32.91
N ASP A 68 33.65 12.63 32.11
CA ASP A 68 32.54 11.72 32.37
C ASP A 68 32.76 10.84 33.63
N PRO A 69 31.69 10.54 34.40
CA PRO A 69 31.75 9.56 35.47
C PRO A 69 31.72 8.12 34.92
N ALA A 70 32.64 7.30 35.42
CA ALA A 70 32.80 5.90 35.07
C ALA A 70 31.60 5.03 35.49
N TYR A 71 31.11 4.21 34.56
CA TYR A 71 30.33 3.01 34.84
C TYR A 71 31.10 1.76 34.35
N PRO A 72 31.15 0.66 35.12
CA PRO A 72 32.05 -0.45 34.85
C PRO A 72 31.55 -1.32 33.69
N VAL A 73 32.43 -1.53 32.71
CA VAL A 73 32.32 -2.57 31.67
C VAL A 73 32.83 -3.87 32.27
N VAL A 74 31.97 -4.88 32.36
CA VAL A 74 32.37 -6.27 32.64
C VAL A 74 32.53 -6.98 31.30
N SER A 75 33.77 -7.32 30.95
CA SER A 75 34.11 -8.17 29.81
C SER A 75 33.93 -9.65 30.18
N PRO A 76 33.28 -10.49 29.36
CA PRO A 76 33.48 -11.92 29.41
C PRO A 76 34.61 -12.34 28.46
N THR A 77 35.63 -12.98 29.04
CA THR A 77 36.73 -13.70 28.40
C THR A 77 36.19 -14.89 27.58
N PRO A 78 36.80 -15.26 26.43
CA PRO A 78 36.37 -16.42 25.66
C PRO A 78 36.96 -17.69 26.25
N ASP A 79 36.12 -18.65 26.64
CA ASP A 79 36.55 -20.02 26.92
C ASP A 79 36.04 -20.97 25.83
N GLN A 80 36.97 -21.78 25.34
CA GLN A 80 36.80 -22.76 24.27
C GLN A 80 36.12 -24.02 24.83
N GLY A 81 34.99 -24.43 24.25
CA GLY A 81 34.34 -25.69 24.57
C GLY A 81 33.57 -26.24 23.38
N ALA A 82 33.97 -27.42 22.92
CA ALA A 82 33.52 -28.09 21.70
C ALA A 82 32.03 -28.53 21.71
N TYR A 83 31.43 -28.54 20.51
CA TYR A 83 30.12 -29.14 20.22
C TYR A 83 30.13 -30.67 20.34
N PRO A 84 29.06 -31.31 20.85
CA PRO A 84 28.75 -32.70 20.54
C PRO A 84 27.51 -32.85 19.63
N SER A 85 27.63 -33.80 18.69
CA SER A 85 26.56 -34.30 17.80
C SER A 85 25.53 -35.20 18.52
N PRO A 86 24.35 -35.45 17.92
CA PRO A 86 23.17 -36.00 18.59
C PRO A 86 23.08 -37.54 18.59
N GLY A 87 22.55 -38.14 19.67
CA GLY A 87 22.20 -39.57 19.72
C GLY A 87 21.76 -40.13 21.09
N GLN A 88 20.45 -40.03 21.39
CA GLN A 88 19.60 -41.00 22.14
C GLN A 88 19.81 -41.22 23.68
N PRO A 89 18.85 -41.85 24.42
CA PRO A 89 18.00 -41.16 25.40
C PRO A 89 18.03 -41.73 26.84
N THR A 90 17.65 -40.94 27.85
CA THR A 90 17.04 -41.42 29.11
C THR A 90 16.21 -40.32 29.81
N SER A 91 15.03 -40.69 30.33
CA SER A 91 14.14 -39.91 31.20
C SER A 91 14.19 -40.46 32.65
N PRO A 92 13.40 -39.96 33.63
CA PRO A 92 13.42 -38.62 34.24
C PRO A 92 13.43 -38.66 35.80
N VAL A 93 13.83 -37.58 36.49
CA VAL A 93 13.44 -37.34 37.91
C VAL A 93 13.26 -35.84 38.24
N ALA A 94 11.99 -35.49 38.48
CA ALA A 94 11.32 -34.60 39.46
C ALA A 94 11.89 -33.26 40.02
N GLY A 95 10.98 -32.25 40.02
CA GLY A 95 10.74 -31.21 41.05
C GLY A 95 11.44 -29.86 40.79
N PHE A 96 10.82 -28.67 40.81
CA PHE A 96 9.60 -28.15 41.44
C PHE A 96 9.07 -26.93 40.65
N ASP A 97 7.77 -26.71 40.69
CA ASP A 97 7.03 -25.54 40.19
C ASP A 97 6.45 -24.74 41.39
N PRO A 98 6.17 -23.44 41.26
CA PRO A 98 4.81 -23.01 41.56
C PRO A 98 4.24 -21.99 40.55
N ALA A 99 3.08 -22.36 39.99
CA ALA A 99 2.16 -21.54 39.20
C ALA A 99 1.05 -20.91 40.07
N TYR A 100 0.39 -19.84 39.56
CA TYR A 100 -1.07 -19.60 39.62
C TYR A 100 -1.46 -18.41 38.67
N PRO A 101 -2.74 -18.28 38.22
CA PRO A 101 -3.07 -18.28 36.79
C PRO A 101 -4.09 -17.19 36.34
N TYR A 102 -4.41 -17.17 35.05
CA TYR A 102 -5.56 -16.48 34.46
C TYR A 102 -6.81 -17.40 34.37
N PRO A 103 -8.04 -16.85 34.40
CA PRO A 103 -9.27 -17.64 34.52
C PRO A 103 -9.90 -18.05 33.16
N MET A 104 -10.57 -19.20 33.17
CA MET A 104 -11.46 -19.71 32.12
C MET A 104 -12.93 -19.73 32.63
N PRO A 105 -13.95 -19.72 31.74
CA PRO A 105 -15.36 -19.67 32.14
C PRO A 105 -15.96 -21.05 32.46
N VAL A 106 -16.92 -21.04 33.37
CA VAL A 106 -17.61 -22.19 33.98
C VAL A 106 -18.78 -22.67 33.11
N VAL A 107 -18.87 -23.98 32.88
CA VAL A 107 -20.10 -24.69 32.49
C VAL A 107 -20.65 -25.38 33.74
N PRO A 108 -21.94 -25.21 34.11
CA PRO A 108 -22.52 -25.96 35.22
C PRO A 108 -23.19 -27.23 34.72
N THR A 109 -22.74 -28.39 35.23
CA THR A 109 -23.51 -29.63 35.28
C THR A 109 -24.12 -29.77 36.66
N GLY A 110 -25.43 -29.99 36.72
CA GLY A 110 -26.14 -30.38 37.94
C GLY A 110 -27.44 -31.07 37.57
N ASP A 111 -27.45 -32.39 37.69
CA ASP A 111 -28.63 -33.24 37.87
C ASP A 111 -28.50 -33.81 39.30
N PRO A 112 -29.58 -34.08 40.08
CA PRO A 112 -30.45 -35.21 39.75
C PRO A 112 -31.93 -35.15 40.23
N ALA A 113 -32.75 -36.06 39.66
CA ALA A 113 -33.70 -36.97 40.33
C ALA A 113 -35.22 -36.88 40.00
N LEU A 114 -35.70 -38.05 39.51
CA LEU A 114 -36.97 -38.78 39.79
C LEU A 114 -38.26 -38.54 38.95
N GLU A 115 -38.60 -39.64 38.26
CA GLU A 115 -39.91 -40.35 38.18
C GLU A 115 -40.88 -40.17 36.97
N THR A 116 -40.92 -41.27 36.19
CA THR A 116 -42.08 -42.06 35.68
C THR A 116 -43.19 -41.43 34.80
N THR A 117 -43.33 -41.91 33.56
CA THR A 117 -44.31 -42.96 33.17
C THR A 117 -44.34 -43.25 31.64
N ALA A 118 -44.37 -44.55 31.34
CA ALA A 118 -45.07 -45.26 30.24
C ALA A 118 -44.70 -45.10 28.74
N THR A 119 -44.51 -46.28 28.14
CA THR A 119 -44.16 -46.74 26.76
C THR A 119 -45.42 -46.95 25.86
N PRO A 120 -45.41 -47.63 24.66
CA PRO A 120 -44.33 -48.19 23.79
C PRO A 120 -44.53 -48.00 22.24
N ASP A 121 -43.65 -48.69 21.47
CA ASP A 121 -43.68 -49.16 20.06
C ASP A 121 -42.73 -48.38 19.11
N ASP A 122 -41.73 -48.96 18.44
CA ASP A 122 -41.36 -50.36 18.20
C ASP A 122 -39.82 -50.50 17.99
N ALA A 123 -39.28 -51.65 18.43
CA ALA A 123 -37.90 -52.11 18.21
C ALA A 123 -37.69 -52.55 16.74
N VAL A 124 -36.48 -52.60 16.17
CA VAL A 124 -35.49 -53.69 16.22
C VAL A 124 -34.31 -53.15 15.37
N GLY A 125 -33.03 -53.07 15.78
CA GLY A 125 -32.14 -54.10 16.30
C GLY A 125 -31.34 -54.74 15.15
N VAL A 126 -30.00 -54.56 15.12
CA VAL A 126 -28.94 -55.56 14.81
C VAL A 126 -27.62 -54.88 14.40
N VAL A 127 -26.54 -55.35 15.06
CA VAL A 127 -25.10 -55.02 14.99
C VAL A 127 -24.41 -55.84 13.87
N PRO A 128 -23.24 -55.44 13.31
CA PRO A 128 -22.74 -55.90 12.00
C PRO A 128 -21.76 -57.08 12.08
N PRO A 129 -21.26 -57.56 10.93
CA PRO A 129 -19.87 -58.02 10.89
C PRO A 129 -19.06 -57.45 9.70
N SER A 130 -17.75 -57.46 9.92
CA SER A 130 -16.65 -57.13 9.02
C SER A 130 -16.60 -57.99 7.75
N LEU A 131 -15.90 -57.49 6.72
CA LEU A 131 -14.80 -58.13 5.95
C LEU A 131 -14.51 -57.34 4.65
N SER A 132 -13.23 -57.04 4.39
CA SER A 132 -12.68 -56.61 3.08
C SER A 132 -12.11 -57.83 2.32
N PRO A 133 -11.57 -57.70 1.09
CA PRO A 133 -12.08 -57.09 -0.15
C PRO A 133 -12.15 -58.14 -1.29
N THR A 134 -12.80 -57.85 -2.42
CA THR A 134 -12.51 -58.54 -3.71
C THR A 134 -12.94 -57.71 -4.92
N ASP A 135 -12.12 -57.82 -5.96
CA ASP A 135 -12.18 -57.18 -7.27
C ASP A 135 -13.54 -57.27 -7.99
N ALA A 136 -13.94 -56.19 -8.66
CA ALA A 136 -14.30 -56.19 -10.09
C ALA A 136 -14.79 -54.80 -10.55
N ALA A 137 -14.35 -54.43 -11.75
CA ALA A 137 -14.61 -53.19 -12.47
C ALA A 137 -16.10 -52.91 -12.75
N TYR A 138 -16.45 -51.62 -12.82
CA TYR A 138 -17.71 -51.13 -13.38
C TYR A 138 -17.47 -50.07 -14.48
N PRO A 139 -18.26 -50.08 -15.57
CA PRO A 139 -18.22 -49.11 -16.66
C PRO A 139 -19.04 -47.84 -16.33
N GLY A 140 -18.75 -46.74 -17.05
CA GLY A 140 -19.30 -45.41 -16.82
C GLY A 140 -20.75 -45.17 -17.31
N PRO A 141 -21.34 -43.99 -17.01
CA PRO A 141 -22.67 -43.63 -17.50
C PRO A 141 -22.63 -42.55 -18.61
N ASP A 142 -23.48 -42.77 -19.61
CA ASP A 142 -23.96 -41.80 -20.61
C ASP A 142 -25.00 -40.84 -20.00
N LEU A 143 -25.03 -39.60 -20.49
CA LEU A 143 -26.20 -38.73 -20.48
C LEU A 143 -26.23 -37.87 -21.76
N ASP A 144 -27.31 -38.05 -22.55
CA ASP A 144 -27.77 -37.23 -23.69
C ASP A 144 -28.24 -35.82 -23.20
N GLU A 145 -28.51 -34.74 -23.96
CA GLU A 145 -28.98 -34.37 -25.33
C GLU A 145 -28.77 -32.82 -25.47
N PRO A 146 -29.24 -32.03 -26.50
CA PRO A 146 -29.71 -32.31 -27.87
C PRO A 146 -29.07 -31.41 -28.95
N THR A 147 -29.36 -31.73 -30.22
CA THR A 147 -29.01 -30.96 -31.43
C THR A 147 -30.25 -30.26 -32.03
N THR A 148 -30.07 -29.03 -32.53
CA THR A 148 -31.02 -28.36 -33.45
C THR A 148 -30.27 -27.79 -34.66
N THR A 149 -30.77 -28.14 -35.84
CA THR A 149 -30.27 -27.89 -37.20
C THR A 149 -30.75 -26.57 -37.81
N LEU A 150 -29.99 -26.00 -38.78
CA LEU A 150 -30.41 -25.44 -40.11
C LEU A 150 -29.29 -24.53 -40.70
N PRO A 151 -29.27 -24.17 -42.02
CA PRO A 151 -29.06 -24.99 -43.22
C PRO A 151 -27.87 -24.50 -44.09
N GLY A 152 -27.43 -25.32 -45.06
CA GLY A 152 -26.29 -25.04 -45.95
C GLY A 152 -26.57 -24.21 -47.21
N TYR A 153 -25.48 -23.76 -47.85
CA TYR A 153 -25.36 -23.28 -49.24
C TYR A 153 -23.89 -23.52 -49.72
N PRO A 154 -23.55 -23.49 -51.02
CA PRO A 154 -22.89 -24.58 -51.73
C PRO A 154 -21.43 -24.25 -52.07
N GLY A 155 -20.57 -25.26 -52.21
CA GLY A 155 -19.21 -25.08 -52.71
C GLY A 155 -19.15 -24.87 -54.23
N PRO A 156 -18.12 -24.17 -54.72
CA PRO A 156 -17.60 -24.41 -56.06
C PRO A 156 -16.23 -25.07 -56.04
N ALA A 157 -15.98 -25.75 -57.16
CA ALA A 157 -14.91 -26.66 -57.46
C ALA A 157 -13.49 -26.06 -57.45
N GLY A 158 -12.53 -26.93 -57.13
CA GLY A 158 -11.30 -27.16 -57.89
C GLY A 158 -10.51 -25.95 -58.36
N GLY A 159 -9.49 -25.57 -57.60
CA GLY A 159 -8.40 -24.71 -58.05
C GLY A 159 -7.17 -24.90 -57.17
N GLN A 160 -6.07 -25.31 -57.78
CA GLN A 160 -4.73 -25.43 -57.18
C GLN A 160 -4.30 -24.11 -56.51
N PRO A 161 -3.71 -24.12 -55.29
CA PRO A 161 -3.27 -22.88 -54.67
C PRO A 161 -1.96 -22.35 -55.28
N THR A 162 -2.02 -21.14 -55.84
CA THR A 162 -0.86 -20.27 -56.12
C THR A 162 -0.26 -19.74 -54.80
N PRO A 163 1.08 -19.61 -54.67
CA PRO A 163 1.69 -19.09 -53.45
C PRO A 163 1.51 -17.57 -53.33
N LEU A 164 1.18 -17.09 -52.12
CA LEU A 164 1.15 -15.67 -51.76
C LEU A 164 2.58 -15.10 -51.61
N PRO A 165 2.81 -13.81 -51.89
CA PRO A 165 4.14 -13.19 -51.84
C PRO A 165 4.67 -13.06 -50.40
N GLY A 166 5.92 -13.47 -50.19
CA GLY A 166 6.63 -13.34 -48.91
C GLY A 166 7.01 -11.90 -48.59
N TYR A 167 6.83 -11.51 -47.32
CA TYR A 167 7.46 -10.33 -46.75
C TYR A 167 8.94 -10.61 -46.42
N PRO A 168 9.86 -9.66 -46.62
CA PRO A 168 11.29 -9.87 -46.37
C PRO A 168 11.60 -9.79 -44.87
N GLY A 169 12.10 -10.89 -44.30
CA GLY A 169 12.77 -10.89 -43.01
C GLY A 169 14.19 -10.33 -43.11
N PRO A 170 14.77 -9.80 -42.01
CA PRO A 170 16.14 -9.31 -42.01
C PRO A 170 17.12 -10.46 -42.25
N THR A 171 17.93 -10.32 -43.29
CA THR A 171 19.08 -11.17 -43.58
C THR A 171 20.25 -10.79 -42.68
N GLY A 172 20.79 -11.77 -41.95
CA GLY A 172 22.16 -11.76 -41.48
C GLY A 172 22.31 -12.04 -39.98
N GLU A 173 22.47 -13.30 -39.61
CA GLU A 173 23.45 -13.74 -38.61
C GLU A 173 23.63 -15.27 -38.75
N GLY A 174 24.89 -15.70 -38.83
CA GLY A 174 25.27 -17.08 -39.11
C GLY A 174 24.92 -18.03 -37.97
N THR A 175 24.90 -19.32 -38.31
CA THR A 175 24.88 -20.44 -37.34
C THR A 175 25.88 -20.19 -36.19
N PRO A 176 25.46 -20.27 -34.91
CA PRO A 176 26.40 -20.21 -33.80
C PRO A 176 27.27 -21.48 -33.79
N PRO A 177 28.57 -21.39 -33.39
CA PRO A 177 29.42 -22.56 -33.29
C PRO A 177 28.94 -23.51 -32.18
N PRO A 178 29.18 -24.83 -32.29
CA PRO A 178 28.84 -25.76 -31.21
C PRO A 178 29.67 -25.45 -29.96
N MET A 179 29.00 -25.43 -28.80
CA MET A 179 29.64 -25.19 -27.49
C MET A 179 30.68 -26.29 -27.15
N PRO A 180 31.80 -25.93 -26.49
CA PRO A 180 32.78 -26.92 -26.07
C PRO A 180 32.24 -27.76 -24.90
N THR A 181 32.37 -29.08 -25.02
CA THR A 181 32.10 -30.03 -23.93
C THR A 181 33.19 -29.88 -22.85
N LEU A 182 32.82 -29.51 -21.62
CA LEU A 182 33.75 -29.45 -20.50
C LEU A 182 33.99 -30.86 -19.94
N ALA A 183 35.20 -31.37 -20.10
CA ALA A 183 35.69 -32.54 -19.39
C ALA A 183 36.17 -32.12 -17.98
N LEU A 184 35.67 -32.80 -16.95
CA LEU A 184 36.09 -32.58 -15.56
C LEU A 184 37.50 -33.15 -15.34
N THR A 185 38.50 -32.27 -15.25
CA THR A 185 39.83 -32.60 -14.70
C THR A 185 39.91 -32.24 -13.21
N PRO A 186 40.46 -33.12 -12.34
CA PRO A 186 40.62 -32.85 -10.92
C PRO A 186 41.72 -31.80 -10.67
N ILE A 187 41.40 -30.78 -9.87
CA ILE A 187 42.29 -29.66 -9.54
C ILE A 187 43.15 -30.05 -8.33
N VAL A 188 44.48 -30.02 -8.49
CA VAL A 188 45.46 -30.09 -7.40
C VAL A 188 45.68 -28.67 -6.87
N PRO A 189 45.69 -28.43 -5.54
CA PRO A 189 45.84 -27.08 -5.00
C PRO A 189 47.27 -26.58 -5.24
N THR A 190 47.40 -25.51 -6.03
CA THR A 190 48.66 -24.81 -6.24
C THR A 190 48.70 -23.60 -5.31
N ALA A 191 49.80 -23.43 -4.57
CA ALA A 191 50.01 -22.32 -3.65
C ALA A 191 49.94 -20.96 -4.40
N VAL A 192 49.15 -20.04 -3.86
CA VAL A 192 48.95 -18.67 -4.39
C VAL A 192 50.18 -17.81 -4.02
N PRO A 193 50.86 -17.16 -4.98
CA PRO A 193 51.91 -16.19 -4.65
C PRO A 193 51.29 -14.89 -4.11
N PRO A 194 51.98 -14.17 -3.20
CA PRO A 194 51.47 -12.92 -2.65
C PRO A 194 51.38 -11.82 -3.73
N PRO A 195 50.46 -10.86 -3.59
CA PRO A 195 50.27 -9.80 -4.57
C PRO A 195 51.49 -8.85 -4.64
N PRO A 196 51.74 -8.21 -5.79
CA PRO A 196 52.85 -7.29 -5.93
C PRO A 196 52.64 -6.03 -5.08
N VAL A 197 53.69 -5.60 -4.38
CA VAL A 197 53.73 -4.31 -3.67
C VAL A 197 53.74 -3.19 -4.71
N VAL A 198 52.65 -2.44 -4.79
CA VAL A 198 52.54 -1.23 -5.61
C VAL A 198 53.19 -0.08 -4.84
N GLN A 199 54.28 0.49 -5.37
CA GLN A 199 54.84 1.74 -4.86
C GLN A 199 53.88 2.92 -5.17
N PRO A 200 53.74 3.92 -4.28
CA PRO A 200 52.89 5.07 -4.56
C PRO A 200 53.45 5.86 -5.75
N THR A 201 52.69 5.93 -6.83
CA THR A 201 52.98 6.84 -7.94
C THR A 201 52.47 8.23 -7.55
N ALA A 202 53.30 9.26 -7.73
CA ALA A 202 52.95 10.64 -7.42
C ALA A 202 51.70 11.09 -8.17
N VAL A 203 50.80 11.77 -7.45
CA VAL A 203 49.57 12.37 -7.99
C VAL A 203 49.93 13.51 -8.96
N PRO A 204 49.30 13.61 -10.15
CA PRO A 204 49.49 14.77 -11.02
C PRO A 204 48.90 16.04 -10.38
N GLN A 205 49.68 17.12 -10.42
CA GLN A 205 49.32 18.44 -9.91
C GLN A 205 48.16 19.05 -10.72
N PRO A 206 47.10 19.59 -10.08
CA PRO A 206 46.04 20.30 -10.80
C PRO A 206 46.54 21.58 -11.48
N THR A 207 46.15 21.76 -12.74
CA THR A 207 46.32 23.00 -13.51
C THR A 207 45.50 24.13 -12.86
N ALA A 208 46.07 25.33 -12.81
CA ALA A 208 45.45 26.53 -12.23
C ALA A 208 44.11 26.88 -12.92
N VAL A 209 43.09 27.13 -12.10
CA VAL A 209 41.80 27.74 -12.51
C VAL A 209 41.98 29.27 -12.59
N PRO A 210 41.40 29.96 -13.59
CA PRO A 210 41.59 31.41 -13.78
C PRO A 210 40.98 32.26 -12.65
N GLN A 211 41.66 33.36 -12.36
CA GLN A 211 41.34 34.35 -11.31
C GLN A 211 40.03 35.12 -11.59
N PRO A 212 39.11 35.27 -10.62
CA PRO A 212 37.94 36.13 -10.75
C PRO A 212 38.30 37.62 -10.62
N THR A 213 37.66 38.44 -11.45
CA THR A 213 37.69 39.91 -11.42
C THR A 213 37.00 40.45 -10.15
N ALA A 214 37.51 41.57 -9.62
CA ALA A 214 37.05 42.22 -8.38
C ALA A 214 35.57 42.63 -8.40
N VAL A 215 34.90 42.43 -7.24
CA VAL A 215 33.52 42.88 -6.94
C VAL A 215 33.59 44.11 -6.01
N PRO A 216 32.66 45.09 -6.12
CA PRO A 216 32.76 46.39 -5.42
C PRO A 216 32.44 46.32 -3.91
N GLN A 217 32.98 47.30 -3.18
CA GLN A 217 32.95 47.44 -1.72
C GLN A 217 31.56 47.81 -1.15
N PRO A 218 31.10 47.25 0.00
CA PRO A 218 29.80 47.57 0.59
C PRO A 218 29.81 48.85 1.44
N THR A 219 28.69 49.58 1.38
CA THR A 219 28.36 50.78 2.17
C THR A 219 27.92 50.41 3.59
N ALA A 220 28.28 51.26 4.56
CA ALA A 220 28.09 51.08 5.99
C ALA A 220 26.62 51.04 6.44
N VAL A 221 26.35 50.19 7.44
CA VAL A 221 25.06 49.98 8.13
C VAL A 221 24.84 51.08 9.19
N PRO A 222 23.62 51.63 9.33
CA PRO A 222 23.29 52.63 10.35
C PRO A 222 23.15 52.01 11.76
N GLN A 223 23.59 52.79 12.75
CA GLN A 223 23.65 52.46 14.18
C GLN A 223 22.28 52.69 14.89
N PRO A 224 21.88 51.86 15.87
CA PRO A 224 20.60 51.99 16.55
C PRO A 224 20.60 53.16 17.57
N THR A 225 19.52 53.93 17.56
CA THR A 225 19.30 55.08 18.45
C THR A 225 18.54 54.65 19.71
N SER A 226 18.94 55.24 20.82
CA SER A 226 18.60 54.98 22.22
C SER A 226 17.15 55.29 22.63
N GLU A 227 16.78 54.61 23.72
CA GLU A 227 15.66 54.80 24.67
C GLU A 227 15.27 56.28 24.96
N PRO A 228 13.97 56.60 25.11
CA PRO A 228 13.54 57.94 25.52
C PRO A 228 13.42 58.08 27.05
N LEU A 229 14.13 59.07 27.61
CA LEU A 229 13.91 59.65 28.95
C LEU A 229 13.00 60.91 28.85
N PRO A 230 12.35 61.35 29.96
CA PRO A 230 11.14 62.18 29.94
C PRO A 230 11.45 63.70 30.12
N PRO A 231 10.46 64.59 30.29
CA PRO A 231 10.35 65.87 29.59
C PRO A 231 11.13 67.01 30.25
N ASP A 232 11.46 68.06 29.49
CA ASP A 232 11.80 69.36 30.08
C ASP A 232 11.43 70.57 29.21
N GLU A 233 11.25 71.68 29.91
CA GLU A 233 10.47 72.86 29.60
C GLU A 233 10.96 73.78 28.48
N ALA A 234 9.95 74.44 27.88
CA ALA A 234 9.92 75.78 27.31
C ALA A 234 11.23 76.53 26.99
N THR A 235 11.38 76.93 25.72
CA THR A 235 11.80 78.29 25.42
C THR A 235 11.29 78.76 24.06
N SER A 236 10.74 79.97 24.07
CA SER A 236 9.91 80.66 23.08
C SER A 236 10.68 81.24 21.90
N LEU A 237 10.14 81.12 20.68
CA LEU A 237 10.33 82.09 19.59
C LEU A 237 9.02 82.30 18.79
N PRO A 238 8.79 83.51 18.22
CA PRO A 238 7.46 84.09 18.06
C PRO A 238 6.70 83.72 16.77
N ALA A 239 5.38 83.90 16.87
CA ALA A 239 4.32 83.47 15.96
C ALA A 239 4.31 84.16 14.57
N VAL A 240 4.02 83.35 13.55
CA VAL A 240 3.44 83.79 12.26
C VAL A 240 1.92 83.51 12.32
N PRO A 241 1.04 84.46 11.95
CA PRO A 241 -0.40 84.22 11.98
C PRO A 241 -0.81 83.26 10.86
N ILE A 242 -1.37 82.10 11.22
CA ILE A 242 -2.04 81.18 10.29
C ILE A 242 -3.54 81.25 10.58
N ASP A 243 -4.33 81.36 9.50
CA ASP A 243 -5.79 81.45 9.52
C ASP A 243 -6.46 80.32 10.33
N PRO A 244 -7.63 80.57 10.95
CA PRO A 244 -8.31 79.58 11.77
C PRO A 244 -8.74 78.34 10.96
N PRO A 245 -8.45 77.11 11.44
CA PRO A 245 -8.92 75.90 10.78
C PRO A 245 -10.44 75.75 10.92
N ALA A 246 -11.07 75.35 9.81
CA ALA A 246 -12.49 75.00 9.74
C ALA A 246 -12.85 73.89 10.75
N PRO A 247 -14.10 73.86 11.28
CA PRO A 247 -14.49 72.93 12.33
C PRO A 247 -14.36 71.47 11.88
N THR A 248 -13.56 70.71 12.62
CA THR A 248 -13.34 69.27 12.46
C THR A 248 -14.68 68.53 12.57
N ALA A 249 -15.08 67.82 11.50
CA ALA A 249 -16.20 66.90 11.56
C ALA A 249 -15.92 65.79 12.59
N LEU A 250 -16.88 65.53 13.47
CA LEU A 250 -16.80 64.45 14.46
C LEU A 250 -16.59 63.11 13.74
N PRO A 251 -15.66 62.24 14.19
CA PRO A 251 -15.50 60.92 13.61
C PRO A 251 -16.77 60.09 13.85
N LEU A 252 -17.30 59.52 12.77
CA LEU A 252 -18.39 58.55 12.80
C LEU A 252 -17.93 57.34 13.64
N PRO A 253 -18.75 56.79 14.56
CA PRO A 253 -18.34 55.65 15.36
C PRO A 253 -18.00 54.46 14.45
N THR A 254 -16.76 53.99 14.55
CA THR A 254 -16.29 52.77 13.89
C THR A 254 -17.16 51.61 14.38
N ALA A 255 -17.93 51.00 13.48
CA ALA A 255 -18.66 49.78 13.78
C ALA A 255 -17.65 48.72 14.24
N THR A 256 -17.86 48.18 15.45
CA THR A 256 -17.12 47.03 15.95
C THR A 256 -17.23 45.90 14.92
N PRO A 257 -16.12 45.29 14.45
CA PRO A 257 -16.19 44.13 13.58
C PRO A 257 -17.04 43.06 14.26
N GLY A 258 -18.08 42.60 13.57
CA GLY A 258 -18.87 41.47 14.06
C GLY A 258 -17.97 40.25 14.29
N PRO A 259 -18.36 39.30 15.15
CA PRO A 259 -17.62 38.06 15.31
C PRO A 259 -17.40 37.42 13.93
N PRO A 260 -16.19 36.90 13.66
CA PRO A 260 -15.91 36.25 12.38
C PRO A 260 -16.95 35.17 12.11
N PRO A 261 -17.39 35.00 10.85
CA PRO A 261 -18.33 33.94 10.51
C PRO A 261 -17.77 32.59 11.03
N PRO A 262 -18.63 31.72 11.58
CA PRO A 262 -18.18 30.44 12.09
C PRO A 262 -17.42 29.68 10.99
N PRO A 263 -16.34 28.96 11.33
CA PRO A 263 -15.60 28.19 10.35
C PRO A 263 -16.56 27.24 9.61
N PRO A 264 -16.29 26.92 8.33
CA PRO A 264 -17.16 26.08 7.51
C PRO A 264 -17.20 24.61 7.98
N PHE A 265 -16.57 24.29 9.10
CA PHE A 265 -16.45 22.98 9.73
C PHE A 265 -16.77 23.09 11.23
N ASP A 266 -17.33 22.02 11.79
CA ASP A 266 -17.51 21.87 13.23
C ASP A 266 -16.18 21.49 13.88
N VAL A 267 -15.87 22.06 15.05
CA VAL A 267 -14.60 21.81 15.75
C VAL A 267 -14.86 21.12 17.07
N VAL A 268 -14.23 19.96 17.26
CA VAL A 268 -14.12 19.28 18.54
C VAL A 268 -12.84 19.75 19.23
N SER A 269 -13.02 20.46 20.35
CA SER A 269 -11.94 20.97 21.21
C SER A 269 -12.02 20.35 22.61
N GLY A 270 -10.87 19.99 23.18
CA GLY A 270 -10.81 19.33 24.48
C GLY A 270 -11.28 17.88 24.41
N ASN A 271 -11.83 17.36 25.52
CA ASN A 271 -12.30 15.98 25.59
C ASN A 271 -13.81 15.95 25.35
N VAL A 272 -14.21 15.42 24.20
CA VAL A 272 -15.62 15.29 23.80
C VAL A 272 -15.96 13.82 23.70
N ARG A 273 -17.16 13.47 24.16
CA ARG A 273 -17.69 12.12 24.14
C ARG A 273 -19.01 12.10 23.39
N TRP A 274 -19.12 11.21 22.41
CA TRP A 274 -20.37 10.90 21.74
C TRP A 274 -20.91 9.60 22.29
N SER A 275 -22.11 9.68 22.85
CA SER A 275 -22.77 8.57 23.50
C SER A 275 -23.85 7.97 22.62
N ARG A 276 -24.19 6.70 22.89
CA ARG A 276 -25.27 6.02 22.16
C ARG A 276 -26.63 6.72 22.33
N ALA A 277 -26.84 7.43 23.45
CA ALA A 277 -28.07 8.19 23.70
C ALA A 277 -28.26 9.36 22.73
N GLU A 278 -27.17 9.85 22.13
CA GLU A 278 -27.16 10.95 21.15
C GLU A 278 -27.21 10.42 19.71
N SER A 279 -27.26 9.10 19.52
CA SER A 279 -27.29 8.45 18.21
C SER A 279 -28.68 8.54 17.55
N PRO A 280 -28.77 8.79 16.22
CA PRO A 280 -27.66 9.03 15.30
C PRO A 280 -27.14 10.47 15.38
N LEU A 281 -25.82 10.64 15.38
CA LEU A 281 -25.19 11.94 15.20
C LEU A 281 -25.10 12.24 13.70
N VAL A 282 -25.58 13.41 13.28
CA VAL A 282 -25.58 13.82 11.86
C VAL A 282 -24.56 14.93 11.65
N LEU A 283 -23.61 14.69 10.74
CA LEU A 283 -22.61 15.67 10.32
C LEU A 283 -23.02 16.24 8.96
N GLU A 284 -23.46 17.49 8.95
CA GLU A 284 -23.83 18.24 7.73
C GLU A 284 -22.68 19.03 7.13
N ARG A 285 -21.63 19.26 7.92
CA ARG A 285 -20.40 19.93 7.53
C ARG A 285 -19.20 19.12 8.01
N ASP A 286 -18.03 19.45 7.49
CA ASP A 286 -16.79 18.82 7.89
C ASP A 286 -16.58 18.93 9.41
N LEU A 287 -15.97 17.91 10.00
CA LEU A 287 -15.63 17.88 11.42
C LEU A 287 -14.11 17.92 11.57
N GLN A 288 -13.59 18.83 12.38
CA GLN A 288 -12.20 18.83 12.79
C GLN A 288 -12.07 18.44 14.26
N VAL A 289 -11.34 17.36 14.55
CA VAL A 289 -10.80 17.08 15.89
C VAL A 289 -9.50 17.86 16.02
N ALA A 290 -9.53 18.91 16.82
CA ALA A 290 -8.42 19.86 16.94
C ALA A 290 -7.20 19.25 17.64
N ARG A 291 -6.04 19.91 17.48
CA ARG A 291 -4.79 19.49 18.10
C ARG A 291 -4.91 19.33 19.60
N GLY A 292 -4.39 18.22 20.12
CA GLY A 292 -4.42 17.89 21.55
C GLY A 292 -5.82 17.62 22.11
N SER A 293 -6.84 17.59 21.24
CA SER A 293 -8.22 17.25 21.62
C SER A 293 -8.47 15.75 21.43
N GLU A 294 -9.47 15.25 22.12
CA GLU A 294 -9.86 13.84 22.11
C GLU A 294 -11.36 13.72 21.84
N LEU A 295 -11.71 12.97 20.80
CA LEU A 295 -13.07 12.56 20.50
C LEU A 295 -13.22 11.07 20.80
N VAL A 296 -13.99 10.75 21.84
CA VAL A 296 -14.37 9.37 22.19
C VAL A 296 -15.76 9.07 21.67
N ILE A 297 -15.89 8.05 20.83
CA ILE A 297 -17.16 7.56 20.31
C ILE A 297 -17.46 6.21 20.96
N GLU A 298 -18.53 6.19 21.75
CA GLU A 298 -18.94 5.01 22.51
C GLU A 298 -19.48 3.86 21.65
N PRO A 299 -19.53 2.62 22.19
CA PRO A 299 -20.18 1.50 21.53
C PRO A 299 -21.62 1.81 21.07
N GLY A 300 -21.95 1.39 19.85
CA GLY A 300 -23.29 1.49 19.28
C GLY A 300 -23.69 2.88 18.76
N VAL A 301 -22.77 3.84 18.73
CA VAL A 301 -22.99 5.15 18.10
C VAL A 301 -23.01 5.01 16.58
N GLU A 302 -23.98 5.66 15.95
CA GLU A 302 -24.06 5.83 14.50
C GLU A 302 -23.81 7.30 14.14
N VAL A 303 -22.83 7.52 13.27
CA VAL A 303 -22.44 8.82 12.71
C VAL A 303 -22.86 8.83 11.24
N ARG A 304 -23.81 9.70 10.90
CA ARG A 304 -24.34 9.89 9.55
C ARG A 304 -23.70 11.11 8.91
N LEU A 305 -22.94 10.90 7.83
CA LEU A 305 -22.22 11.96 7.14
C LEU A 305 -22.98 12.37 5.88
N ALA A 306 -23.18 13.67 5.69
CA ALA A 306 -23.73 14.22 4.46
C ALA A 306 -22.77 14.05 3.27
N PRO A 307 -23.26 14.12 2.01
CA PRO A 307 -22.42 13.97 0.84
C PRO A 307 -21.24 14.96 0.85
N GLY A 308 -20.03 14.45 0.58
CA GLY A 308 -18.80 15.24 0.62
C GLY A 308 -18.26 15.63 2.00
N VAL A 309 -18.95 15.31 3.09
CA VAL A 309 -18.47 15.61 4.45
C VAL A 309 -17.26 14.75 4.82
N SER A 310 -16.28 15.38 5.46
CA SER A 310 -15.03 14.80 5.91
C SER A 310 -14.89 14.86 7.44
N ILE A 311 -14.15 13.91 8.00
CA ILE A 311 -13.64 13.99 9.38
C ILE A 311 -12.13 14.22 9.30
N PHE A 312 -11.67 15.35 9.80
CA PHE A 312 -10.25 15.69 9.93
C PHE A 312 -9.80 15.50 11.38
N VAL A 313 -8.72 14.77 11.58
CA VAL A 313 -8.01 14.69 12.86
C VAL A 313 -6.72 15.49 12.70
N ASP A 314 -6.58 16.59 13.43
CA ASP A 314 -5.45 17.53 13.27
C ASP A 314 -4.53 17.51 14.50
N GLY A 315 -3.72 16.46 14.63
CA GLY A 315 -2.88 16.26 15.81
C GLY A 315 -3.70 16.01 17.09
N GLY A 316 -4.94 15.56 16.92
CA GLY A 316 -5.85 15.14 17.97
C GLY A 316 -6.01 13.61 18.00
N GLN A 317 -7.00 13.14 18.76
CA GLN A 317 -7.28 11.72 18.93
C GLN A 317 -8.74 11.41 18.56
N LEU A 318 -8.94 10.43 17.69
CA LEU A 318 -10.26 9.89 17.34
C LEU A 318 -10.33 8.44 17.81
N LEU A 319 -11.15 8.17 18.83
CA LEU A 319 -11.29 6.86 19.47
C LEU A 319 -12.70 6.33 19.23
N ALA A 320 -12.89 5.54 18.16
CA ALA A 320 -14.12 4.82 17.90
C ALA A 320 -14.07 3.43 18.54
N LEU A 321 -14.72 3.30 19.70
CA LEU A 321 -14.59 2.16 20.60
C LEU A 321 -15.85 1.29 20.58
N GLY A 322 -16.10 0.63 19.45
CA GLY A 322 -17.22 -0.30 19.29
C GLY A 322 -17.06 -1.60 20.07
N GLN A 323 -18.11 -2.41 20.06
CA GLN A 323 -18.12 -3.78 20.59
C GLN A 323 -18.74 -4.75 19.55
N PRO A 324 -18.48 -6.07 19.61
CA PRO A 324 -18.99 -7.04 18.63
C PRO A 324 -20.51 -6.97 18.38
N GLY A 325 -21.31 -6.70 19.42
CA GLY A 325 -22.77 -6.54 19.30
C GLY A 325 -23.24 -5.08 19.20
N GLN A 326 -22.34 -4.11 19.35
CA GLN A 326 -22.63 -2.68 19.35
C GLN A 326 -21.49 -1.94 18.64
N PRO A 327 -21.32 -2.15 17.33
CA PRO A 327 -20.24 -1.50 16.61
C PRO A 327 -20.51 0.00 16.47
N VAL A 328 -19.43 0.78 16.35
CA VAL A 328 -19.53 2.18 15.91
C VAL A 328 -19.72 2.20 14.40
N ARG A 329 -20.60 3.05 13.89
CA ARG A 329 -20.92 3.11 12.46
C ARG A 329 -20.67 4.48 11.87
N PHE A 330 -19.84 4.58 10.84
CA PHE A 330 -19.72 5.75 9.97
C PHE A 330 -20.41 5.44 8.64
N VAL A 331 -21.52 6.12 8.36
CA VAL A 331 -22.39 5.83 7.20
C VAL A 331 -22.80 7.09 6.46
N GLY A 332 -23.02 6.99 5.15
CA GLY A 332 -23.58 8.09 4.36
C GLY A 332 -25.07 8.34 4.67
N SER A 333 -25.49 9.60 4.68
CA SER A 333 -26.87 9.98 5.07
C SER A 333 -27.91 9.83 3.96
N THR A 334 -27.52 9.92 2.69
CA THR A 334 -28.44 10.03 1.54
C THR A 334 -28.09 9.09 0.36
N GLY A 335 -27.22 8.10 0.59
CA GLY A 335 -26.74 7.16 -0.43
C GLY A 335 -25.66 7.71 -1.36
N ALA A 336 -25.58 9.04 -1.52
CA ALA A 336 -24.39 9.68 -2.09
C ALA A 336 -23.21 9.57 -1.11
N ARG A 337 -21.99 9.46 -1.67
CA ARG A 337 -20.78 9.21 -0.88
C ARG A 337 -20.40 10.42 -0.04
N TRP A 338 -20.09 10.19 1.24
CA TRP A 338 -19.32 11.13 2.04
C TRP A 338 -17.84 11.03 1.67
N SER A 339 -17.03 11.99 2.12
CA SER A 339 -15.63 12.09 1.71
C SER A 339 -14.75 11.03 2.36
N GLY A 340 -14.28 11.24 3.59
CA GLY A 340 -13.37 10.30 4.24
C GLY A 340 -12.94 10.74 5.63
N ILE A 341 -12.11 9.90 6.26
CA ILE A 341 -11.46 10.18 7.54
C ILE A 341 -9.99 10.49 7.28
N PHE A 342 -9.56 11.70 7.60
CA PHE A 342 -8.24 12.22 7.25
C PHE A 342 -7.46 12.60 8.51
N GLY A 343 -6.36 11.90 8.78
CA GLY A 343 -5.43 12.24 9.86
C GLY A 343 -4.26 13.06 9.33
N GLN A 344 -4.15 14.28 9.84
CA GLN A 344 -2.96 15.12 9.68
C GLN A 344 -1.86 14.63 10.63
N PRO A 345 -0.62 15.12 10.47
CA PRO A 345 0.51 14.71 11.31
C PRO A 345 0.25 14.74 12.81
N ASN A 346 0.81 13.75 13.51
CA ASN A 346 0.67 13.53 14.95
C ASN A 346 -0.75 13.16 15.40
N SER A 347 -1.61 12.70 14.49
CA SER A 347 -2.92 12.19 14.87
C SER A 347 -2.86 10.76 15.41
N PHE A 348 -3.80 10.44 16.29
CA PHE A 348 -3.99 9.10 16.83
C PHE A 348 -5.41 8.63 16.54
N VAL A 349 -5.56 7.59 15.72
CA VAL A 349 -6.89 7.08 15.32
C VAL A 349 -7.02 5.61 15.71
N VAL A 350 -8.07 5.30 16.45
CA VAL A 350 -8.43 3.93 16.85
C VAL A 350 -9.84 3.63 16.34
N LEU A 351 -9.95 2.57 15.55
CA LEU A 351 -11.20 1.98 15.11
C LEU A 351 -11.28 0.55 15.66
N GLU A 352 -12.10 0.35 16.69
CA GLU A 352 -12.37 -0.96 17.27
C GLU A 352 -13.84 -1.31 17.02
N HIS A 353 -14.11 -2.50 16.46
CA HIS A 353 -15.46 -2.92 16.06
C HIS A 353 -16.24 -1.81 15.34
N THR A 354 -15.61 -1.23 14.31
CA THR A 354 -16.17 -0.11 13.56
C THR A 354 -16.60 -0.56 12.17
N GLU A 355 -17.75 -0.06 11.70
CA GLU A 355 -18.22 -0.21 10.32
C GLU A 355 -18.08 1.13 9.60
N VAL A 356 -17.34 1.15 8.49
CA VAL A 356 -17.16 2.32 7.62
C VAL A 356 -17.80 2.01 6.26
N ARG A 357 -18.86 2.74 5.91
CA ARG A 357 -19.65 2.50 4.69
C ARG A 357 -20.04 3.76 3.94
N GLY A 358 -20.08 3.68 2.61
CA GLY A 358 -20.53 4.76 1.75
C GLY A 358 -19.62 5.99 1.74
N GLY A 359 -18.37 5.86 2.18
CA GLY A 359 -17.36 6.91 2.10
C GLY A 359 -16.56 6.83 0.80
N GLY A 360 -15.52 7.63 0.67
CA GLY A 360 -14.60 7.61 -0.46
C GLY A 360 -15.01 8.49 -1.63
N LEU A 361 -15.72 9.61 -1.40
CA LEU A 361 -15.92 10.61 -2.46
C LEU A 361 -14.54 11.13 -2.91
N GLY A 362 -14.20 10.91 -4.19
CA GLY A 362 -12.91 11.32 -4.74
C GLY A 362 -11.81 10.24 -4.70
N GLY A 363 -12.12 9.01 -4.28
CA GLY A 363 -11.19 7.89 -4.41
C GLY A 363 -10.40 7.52 -3.16
N THR A 364 -10.64 8.18 -2.02
CA THR A 364 -9.97 7.89 -0.74
C THR A 364 -10.98 7.90 0.39
N VAL A 365 -11.15 6.77 1.10
CA VAL A 365 -12.05 6.71 2.27
C VAL A 365 -11.33 7.07 3.57
N MET A 366 -10.02 6.83 3.61
CA MET A 366 -9.20 7.13 4.77
C MET A 366 -7.79 7.47 4.32
N ALA A 367 -7.23 8.56 4.85
CA ALA A 367 -5.80 8.82 4.69
C ALA A 367 -5.16 9.42 5.93
N LEU A 368 -3.99 8.91 6.32
CA LEU A 368 -3.26 9.41 7.49
C LEU A 368 -1.78 9.63 7.17
N GLU A 369 -1.27 10.81 7.52
CA GLU A 369 0.14 11.17 7.40
C GLU A 369 0.79 11.25 8.79
N ARG A 370 2.00 10.67 8.96
CA ARG A 370 2.86 10.80 10.15
C ARG A 370 2.10 10.66 11.46
N SER A 371 1.29 9.60 11.52
CA SER A 371 0.29 9.37 12.57
C SER A 371 0.41 7.95 13.13
N GLN A 372 -0.54 7.57 13.98
CA GLN A 372 -0.74 6.19 14.40
C GLN A 372 -2.18 5.76 14.11
N LEU A 373 -2.33 4.57 13.51
CA LEU A 373 -3.61 3.99 13.15
C LEU A 373 -3.71 2.59 13.73
N THR A 374 -4.73 2.38 14.56
CA THR A 374 -5.14 1.05 15.03
C THR A 374 -6.52 0.72 14.50
N ILE A 375 -6.63 -0.40 13.78
CA ILE A 375 -7.90 -0.92 13.27
C ILE A 375 -8.03 -2.36 13.78
N ARG A 376 -9.08 -2.65 14.55
CA ARG A 376 -9.33 -3.96 15.13
C ARG A 376 -10.78 -4.37 14.90
N ALA A 377 -10.99 -5.61 14.46
CA ALA A 377 -12.32 -6.20 14.27
C ALA A 377 -13.31 -5.30 13.50
N SER A 378 -12.81 -4.53 12.53
CA SER A 378 -13.55 -3.47 11.84
C SER A 378 -13.75 -3.79 10.36
N ARG A 379 -14.72 -3.13 9.74
CA ARG A 379 -15.17 -3.43 8.37
C ARG A 379 -15.26 -2.18 7.52
N PHE A 380 -14.59 -2.21 6.36
CA PHE A 380 -14.68 -1.22 5.30
C PHE A 380 -15.40 -1.86 4.12
N THR A 381 -16.65 -1.48 3.90
CA THR A 381 -17.52 -2.05 2.84
C THR A 381 -18.30 -0.98 2.10
N ASP A 382 -18.64 -1.21 0.83
CA ASP A 382 -19.39 -0.27 -0.02
C ASP A 382 -18.78 1.14 -0.11
N ASN A 383 -17.45 1.26 0.01
CA ASN A 383 -16.75 2.54 -0.11
C ASN A 383 -16.23 2.77 -1.53
N GLY A 384 -15.99 4.04 -1.86
CA GLY A 384 -15.52 4.52 -3.16
C GLY A 384 -14.01 4.77 -3.26
N GLY A 385 -13.23 4.39 -2.25
CA GLY A 385 -11.85 4.85 -2.15
C GLY A 385 -10.94 4.03 -1.24
N SER A 386 -9.64 4.21 -1.45
CA SER A 386 -8.55 3.49 -0.80
C SER A 386 -8.30 3.96 0.64
N ILE A 387 -7.58 3.12 1.39
CA ILE A 387 -6.93 3.49 2.65
C ILE A 387 -5.47 3.84 2.34
N LEU A 388 -5.07 5.10 2.55
CA LEU A 388 -3.75 5.61 2.17
C LEU A 388 -2.97 6.11 3.38
N LEU A 389 -1.82 5.51 3.65
CA LEU A 389 -1.02 5.81 4.83
C LEU A 389 0.38 6.26 4.40
N THR A 390 0.82 7.40 4.92
CA THR A 390 2.17 7.93 4.70
C THR A 390 2.88 8.12 6.03
N ASP A 391 3.98 7.40 6.26
CA ASP A 391 4.76 7.45 7.52
C ASP A 391 3.91 7.23 8.79
N THR A 392 2.81 6.49 8.65
CA THR A 392 1.85 6.22 9.73
C THR A 392 2.04 4.82 10.28
N ARG A 393 2.28 4.70 11.59
CA ARG A 393 2.39 3.38 12.25
C ARG A 393 1.04 2.66 12.12
N LEU A 394 1.05 1.48 11.50
CA LEU A 394 -0.16 0.71 11.22
C LEU A 394 -0.22 -0.56 12.07
N GLU A 395 -1.30 -0.68 12.84
CA GLU A 395 -1.77 -1.95 13.38
C GLU A 395 -3.18 -2.24 12.85
N MET A 396 -3.33 -3.30 12.06
CA MET A 396 -4.61 -3.76 11.56
C MET A 396 -4.79 -5.25 11.88
N ARG A 397 -5.82 -5.57 12.65
CA ARG A 397 -6.11 -6.94 13.10
C ARG A 397 -7.55 -7.33 12.90
N ASP A 398 -7.78 -8.58 12.51
CA ASP A 398 -9.11 -9.22 12.45
C ASP A 398 -10.14 -8.39 11.67
N SER A 399 -9.70 -7.61 10.68
CA SER A 399 -10.49 -6.61 10.00
C SER A 399 -10.71 -6.92 8.52
N GLU A 400 -11.72 -6.31 7.93
CA GLU A 400 -12.17 -6.61 6.57
C GLU A 400 -12.17 -5.34 5.70
N VAL A 401 -11.57 -5.42 4.51
CA VAL A 401 -11.69 -4.40 3.45
C VAL A 401 -12.22 -5.11 2.21
N THR A 402 -13.55 -5.13 2.07
CA THR A 402 -14.23 -5.97 1.08
C THR A 402 -15.38 -5.26 0.37
N GLY A 403 -15.67 -5.67 -0.86
CA GLY A 403 -16.83 -5.13 -1.60
C GLY A 403 -16.74 -3.63 -1.91
N ASN A 404 -15.53 -3.06 -1.94
CA ASN A 404 -15.33 -1.64 -2.20
C ASN A 404 -15.07 -1.39 -3.70
N ASP A 405 -15.38 -0.19 -4.14
CA ASP A 405 -15.17 0.29 -5.49
C ASP A 405 -14.08 1.37 -5.50
N MET A 406 -12.85 0.97 -5.77
CA MET A 406 -11.64 1.79 -5.62
C MET A 406 -10.95 1.91 -6.98
N PRO A 407 -11.45 2.80 -7.86
CA PRO A 407 -10.93 2.91 -9.22
C PRO A 407 -9.53 3.56 -9.29
N PHE A 408 -8.97 3.99 -8.16
CA PHE A 408 -7.69 4.69 -8.09
C PHE A 408 -6.75 4.02 -7.09
N GLY A 409 -6.03 2.99 -7.54
CA GLY A 409 -4.98 2.36 -6.74
C GLY A 409 -5.46 1.20 -5.87
N PRO A 410 -4.68 0.84 -4.83
CA PRO A 410 -4.90 -0.37 -4.05
C PRO A 410 -6.02 -0.23 -3.03
N ALA A 411 -6.47 -1.33 -2.43
CA ALA A 411 -7.38 -1.27 -1.29
C ALA A 411 -6.72 -0.63 -0.06
N LEU A 412 -5.46 -0.99 0.18
CA LEU A 412 -4.60 -0.42 1.21
C LEU A 412 -3.22 -0.10 0.64
N GLU A 413 -2.78 1.14 0.83
CA GLU A 413 -1.39 1.55 0.61
C GLU A 413 -0.78 2.10 1.89
N ALA A 414 0.36 1.54 2.31
CA ALA A 414 1.16 2.07 3.40
C ALA A 414 2.58 2.37 2.91
N SER A 415 2.95 3.64 2.88
CA SER A 415 4.21 4.13 2.32
C SER A 415 5.04 4.85 3.38
N PHE A 416 6.32 4.48 3.47
CA PHE A 416 7.19 4.89 4.56
C PHE A 416 8.46 5.54 4.00
N GLY A 417 8.64 6.83 4.21
CA GLY A 417 9.89 7.54 3.98
C GLY A 417 10.91 7.36 5.12
N ARG A 418 10.51 6.75 6.23
CA ARG A 418 11.33 6.47 7.42
C ARG A 418 11.00 5.11 8.02
N GLY A 419 11.87 4.59 8.87
CA GLY A 419 11.67 3.30 9.54
C GLY A 419 10.39 3.29 10.38
N ASN A 420 9.61 2.21 10.27
CA ASN A 420 8.32 2.09 10.94
C ASN A 420 7.94 0.62 11.19
N PHE A 421 6.73 0.41 11.67
CA PHE A 421 6.11 -0.89 11.91
C PHE A 421 4.79 -1.00 11.16
N VAL A 422 4.63 -2.11 10.45
CA VAL A 422 3.38 -2.52 9.81
C VAL A 422 2.98 -3.86 10.40
N THR A 423 1.83 -3.89 11.05
CA THR A 423 1.20 -5.13 11.50
C THR A 423 -0.12 -5.32 10.77
N LEU A 424 -0.21 -6.38 9.98
CA LEU A 424 -1.42 -6.85 9.32
C LEU A 424 -1.62 -8.29 9.79
N THR A 425 -2.55 -8.52 10.72
CA THR A 425 -2.82 -9.88 11.23
C THR A 425 -4.27 -10.28 11.05
N ASN A 426 -4.53 -11.47 10.50
CA ASN A 426 -5.89 -12.04 10.40
C ASN A 426 -6.90 -11.17 9.63
N ASN A 427 -6.45 -10.35 8.69
CA ASN A 427 -7.33 -9.47 7.93
C ASN A 427 -7.85 -10.16 6.66
N ARG A 428 -8.97 -9.66 6.13
CA ARG A 428 -9.56 -10.09 4.86
C ARG A 428 -9.63 -8.94 3.88
N PHE A 429 -9.00 -9.09 2.73
CA PHE A 429 -9.07 -8.18 1.58
C PHE A 429 -9.63 -8.95 0.39
N GLY A 430 -10.68 -8.44 -0.26
CA GLY A 430 -11.22 -9.12 -1.44
C GLY A 430 -12.56 -8.60 -1.91
N GLY A 431 -12.96 -8.98 -3.13
CA GLY A 431 -14.19 -8.46 -3.76
C GLY A 431 -14.15 -6.95 -4.01
N ASN A 432 -12.96 -6.35 -3.98
CA ASN A 432 -12.76 -4.93 -4.26
C ASN A 432 -12.57 -4.74 -5.77
N ARG A 433 -13.30 -3.80 -6.36
CA ARG A 433 -13.09 -3.36 -7.74
C ARG A 433 -11.94 -2.37 -7.79
N LEU A 434 -10.78 -2.83 -8.24
CA LEU A 434 -9.54 -2.04 -8.35
C LEU A 434 -9.28 -1.59 -9.79
N SER A 435 -8.43 -0.57 -9.97
CA SER A 435 -7.86 -0.28 -11.29
C SER A 435 -7.00 -1.45 -11.80
N GLU A 436 -6.91 -1.61 -13.12
CA GLU A 436 -6.06 -2.63 -13.73
C GLU A 436 -4.61 -2.51 -13.24
N GLY A 437 -4.01 -3.64 -12.82
CA GLY A 437 -2.65 -3.67 -12.30
C GLY A 437 -2.47 -3.10 -10.88
N ALA A 438 -3.53 -2.68 -10.19
CA ALA A 438 -3.43 -2.28 -8.80
C ALA A 438 -3.43 -3.49 -7.87
N PRO A 439 -2.59 -3.48 -6.81
CA PRO A 439 -2.61 -4.53 -5.83
C PRO A 439 -3.78 -4.41 -4.86
N GLN A 440 -4.17 -5.48 -4.17
CA GLN A 440 -5.08 -5.33 -3.01
C GLN A 440 -4.36 -4.59 -1.89
N VAL A 441 -3.15 -5.05 -1.54
CA VAL A 441 -2.35 -4.46 -0.46
C VAL A 441 -0.96 -4.09 -1.00
N ARG A 442 -0.57 -2.83 -0.79
CA ARG A 442 0.76 -2.32 -1.07
C ARG A 442 1.43 -1.81 0.21
N VAL A 443 2.64 -2.27 0.47
CA VAL A 443 3.51 -1.74 1.52
C VAL A 443 4.84 -1.30 0.91
N SER A 444 5.22 -0.05 1.15
CA SER A 444 6.37 0.58 0.49
C SER A 444 7.36 1.13 1.51
N ASN A 445 8.59 0.63 1.52
CA ASN A 445 9.72 1.29 2.18
C ASN A 445 10.46 2.17 1.16
N ARG A 446 10.32 3.49 1.27
CA ARG A 446 10.98 4.48 0.42
C ARG A 446 12.33 4.94 0.98
N SER A 447 12.63 4.61 2.25
CA SER A 447 13.94 4.90 2.85
C SER A 447 14.99 3.92 2.33
N THR A 448 16.18 4.43 2.04
CA THR A 448 17.35 3.61 1.66
C THR A 448 18.14 3.10 2.86
N PHE A 449 17.88 3.66 4.05
CA PHE A 449 18.67 3.39 5.25
C PHE A 449 17.84 2.78 6.37
N ASP A 450 16.60 3.21 6.50
CA ASP A 450 15.77 2.77 7.61
C ASP A 450 15.10 1.43 7.31
N THR A 451 15.05 0.60 8.34
CA THR A 451 14.38 -0.68 8.28
C THR A 451 12.87 -0.51 8.47
N LEU A 452 12.09 -1.13 7.59
CA LEU A 452 10.66 -1.31 7.77
C LEU A 452 10.38 -2.68 8.40
N ASN A 453 9.76 -2.68 9.57
CA ASN A 453 9.41 -3.90 10.31
C ASN A 453 8.01 -4.37 9.92
N LEU A 454 7.91 -5.63 9.50
CA LEU A 454 6.70 -6.23 8.94
C LEU A 454 6.24 -7.42 9.79
N ALA A 455 4.96 -7.44 10.14
CA ALA A 455 4.25 -8.60 10.64
C ALA A 455 2.98 -8.75 9.80
N ILE A 456 3.09 -9.44 8.67
CA ILE A 456 1.98 -9.70 7.73
C ILE A 456 1.63 -11.18 7.85
N GLU A 457 0.68 -11.50 8.72
CA GLU A 457 0.43 -12.87 9.14
C GLU A 457 -1.06 -13.24 9.15
N GLY A 458 -1.42 -14.44 8.70
CA GLY A 458 -2.80 -14.92 8.82
C GLY A 458 -3.82 -14.21 7.93
N ASN A 459 -3.39 -13.36 6.98
CA ASN A 459 -4.32 -12.57 6.17
C ASN A 459 -4.84 -13.37 4.96
N LEU A 460 -6.11 -13.17 4.61
CA LEU A 460 -6.67 -13.57 3.33
C LEU A 460 -6.68 -12.37 2.40
N ILE A 461 -5.96 -12.44 1.30
CA ILE A 461 -5.89 -11.38 0.30
C ILE A 461 -6.26 -11.99 -1.05
N ARG A 462 -7.51 -11.74 -1.47
CA ARG A 462 -8.08 -12.28 -2.69
C ARG A 462 -8.18 -11.21 -3.77
N GLY A 463 -7.63 -11.51 -4.93
CA GLY A 463 -7.66 -10.67 -6.11
C GLY A 463 -6.61 -9.55 -6.13
N GLY A 464 -6.74 -8.61 -7.07
CA GLY A 464 -5.73 -7.60 -7.35
C GLY A 464 -4.53 -8.13 -8.14
N ALA A 465 -3.67 -7.22 -8.56
CA ALA A 465 -2.55 -7.52 -9.45
C ALA A 465 -1.28 -6.77 -9.00
N PRO A 466 -0.58 -7.22 -7.93
CA PRO A 466 -0.73 -8.49 -7.21
C PRO A 466 -1.69 -8.47 -6.00
N ASN A 467 -1.95 -9.61 -5.34
CA ASN A 467 -2.63 -9.61 -4.05
C ASN A 467 -1.84 -8.76 -3.04
N LEU A 468 -0.56 -9.09 -2.84
CA LEU A 468 0.36 -8.38 -1.95
C LEU A 468 1.59 -7.88 -2.70
N GLN A 469 1.78 -6.56 -2.70
CA GLN A 469 2.97 -5.91 -3.24
C GLN A 469 3.82 -5.29 -2.13
N LEU A 470 5.08 -5.69 -2.06
CA LEU A 470 6.12 -4.98 -1.34
C LEU A 470 6.95 -4.15 -2.32
N THR A 471 7.20 -2.90 -1.99
CA THR A 471 8.18 -2.06 -2.71
C THR A 471 9.22 -1.60 -1.69
N THR A 472 10.51 -1.69 -2.02
CA THR A 472 11.55 -1.30 -1.06
C THR A 472 12.76 -0.64 -1.68
N ASN A 473 13.25 0.43 -1.05
CA ASN A 473 14.52 1.07 -1.34
C ASN A 473 15.60 0.71 -0.31
N GLY A 474 15.21 0.03 0.78
CA GLY A 474 16.07 -0.28 1.91
C GLY A 474 15.68 -1.58 2.61
N PRO A 475 16.14 -1.80 3.86
CA PRO A 475 15.93 -3.07 4.54
C PRO A 475 14.46 -3.32 4.89
N LEU A 476 14.02 -4.57 4.66
CA LEU A 476 12.79 -5.12 5.22
C LEU A 476 13.15 -6.18 6.28
N LEU A 477 12.45 -6.17 7.40
CA LEU A 477 12.63 -7.12 8.48
C LEU A 477 11.30 -7.66 8.97
N GLY A 478 11.22 -8.95 9.28
CA GLY A 478 10.06 -9.55 9.92
C GLY A 478 9.46 -10.72 9.14
N THR A 479 8.14 -10.80 9.06
CA THR A 479 7.43 -11.96 8.52
C THR A 479 6.33 -11.60 7.52
N VAL A 480 6.25 -12.42 6.46
CA VAL A 480 5.08 -12.57 5.60
C VAL A 480 4.72 -14.06 5.63
N GLY A 481 3.87 -14.50 6.54
CA GLY A 481 3.61 -15.93 6.71
C GLY A 481 2.17 -16.28 7.06
N CYS A 482 1.77 -17.53 6.83
CA CYS A 482 0.39 -17.97 7.08
C CYS A 482 -0.68 -17.12 6.37
N ASN A 483 -0.34 -16.44 5.27
CA ASN A 483 -1.30 -15.70 4.47
C ASN A 483 -1.86 -16.59 3.36
N ALA A 484 -3.12 -16.35 2.98
CA ALA A 484 -3.72 -16.87 1.77
C ALA A 484 -3.75 -15.76 0.72
N LEU A 485 -2.94 -15.91 -0.33
CA LEU A 485 -2.84 -15.02 -1.49
C LEU A 485 -3.49 -15.75 -2.67
N ILE A 486 -4.66 -15.30 -3.10
CA ILE A 486 -5.51 -16.08 -4.00
C ILE A 486 -6.05 -15.21 -5.14
N GLY A 487 -5.97 -15.73 -6.37
CA GLY A 487 -6.75 -15.21 -7.50
C GLY A 487 -6.18 -13.98 -8.19
N ASP A 488 -6.75 -13.66 -9.35
CA ASP A 488 -6.34 -12.58 -10.27
C ASP A 488 -4.90 -12.76 -10.80
N ALA A 489 -4.18 -11.69 -11.12
CA ALA A 489 -3.03 -11.76 -12.02
C ALA A 489 -1.71 -12.17 -11.35
N GLN A 490 -1.58 -11.98 -10.04
CA GLN A 490 -0.32 -12.26 -9.34
C GLN A 490 -0.51 -12.37 -7.81
N GLY A 491 0.14 -13.34 -7.17
CA GLY A 491 0.05 -13.52 -5.71
C GLY A 491 0.89 -12.53 -4.93
N PHE A 492 2.19 -12.78 -4.89
CA PHE A 492 3.17 -11.96 -4.20
C PHE A 492 4.09 -11.23 -5.19
N GLY A 493 4.40 -9.97 -4.93
CA GLY A 493 5.36 -9.21 -5.71
C GLY A 493 6.28 -8.38 -4.82
N LEU A 494 7.60 -8.53 -4.98
CA LEU A 494 8.59 -7.62 -4.39
C LEU A 494 9.30 -6.82 -5.49
N ARG A 495 9.25 -5.49 -5.38
CA ARG A 495 9.94 -4.56 -6.27
C ARG A 495 10.91 -3.69 -5.49
N THR A 496 11.97 -3.24 -6.16
CA THR A 496 12.96 -2.34 -5.60
C THR A 496 13.37 -1.26 -6.59
N GLN A 497 13.64 -0.05 -6.10
CA GLN A 497 14.15 1.05 -6.93
C GLN A 497 15.66 1.25 -6.76
N THR A 498 16.28 0.50 -5.86
CA THR A 498 17.71 0.60 -5.55
C THR A 498 18.33 -0.80 -5.61
N PRO A 499 19.61 -0.93 -6.01
CA PRO A 499 20.27 -2.23 -5.97
C PRO A 499 20.28 -2.79 -4.55
N GLN A 500 19.51 -3.85 -4.32
CA GLN A 500 19.53 -4.60 -3.07
C GLN A 500 20.50 -5.77 -3.27
N VAL A 501 21.79 -5.49 -3.20
CA VAL A 501 22.85 -6.48 -3.38
C VAL A 501 23.63 -6.65 -2.09
N ASP A 502 23.65 -7.86 -1.54
CA ASP A 502 24.62 -8.27 -0.54
C ASP A 502 25.89 -8.77 -1.25
N PRO A 503 27.11 -8.47 -0.76
CA PRO A 503 28.37 -9.01 -1.32
C PRO A 503 28.40 -10.52 -1.56
N ASN A 504 27.56 -11.30 -0.86
CA ASN A 504 27.61 -12.77 -0.87
C ASN A 504 26.43 -13.45 -1.58
N GLY A 505 25.56 -12.71 -2.29
CA GLY A 505 24.42 -13.29 -3.01
C GLY A 505 23.30 -13.84 -2.13
N VAL A 506 23.26 -13.47 -0.85
CA VAL A 506 22.17 -13.75 0.09
C VAL A 506 21.16 -12.60 0.01
N PRO A 507 19.84 -12.85 0.15
CA PRO A 507 18.85 -11.78 0.20
C PRO A 507 19.25 -10.77 1.29
N PRO A 508 19.43 -9.47 0.97
CA PRO A 508 19.87 -8.46 1.94
C PRO A 508 18.79 -8.14 3.00
N MET A 509 17.65 -8.83 2.97
CA MET A 509 16.49 -8.58 3.81
C MET A 509 16.31 -9.72 4.80
N ARG A 510 16.11 -9.36 6.07
CA ARG A 510 15.78 -10.31 7.15
C ARG A 510 14.27 -10.53 7.19
N LEU A 511 13.70 -10.85 6.04
CA LEU A 511 12.27 -11.06 5.83
C LEU A 511 12.01 -12.55 5.60
N ARG A 512 11.22 -13.17 6.48
CA ARG A 512 10.85 -14.57 6.39
C ARG A 512 9.51 -14.70 5.68
N ILE A 513 9.49 -15.41 4.56
CA ILE A 513 8.29 -15.58 3.73
C ILE A 513 7.98 -17.06 3.59
N GLU A 514 7.16 -17.59 4.49
CA GLU A 514 6.93 -19.04 4.64
C GLU A 514 5.50 -19.33 5.10
N ASN A 515 5.06 -20.57 4.92
CA ASN A 515 3.74 -21.05 5.31
C ASN A 515 2.58 -20.27 4.67
N ASN A 516 2.79 -19.62 3.54
CA ASN A 516 1.72 -18.98 2.78
C ASN A 516 1.05 -19.99 1.84
N TYR A 517 -0.24 -19.78 1.61
CA TYR A 517 -1.04 -20.43 0.58
C TYR A 517 -1.12 -19.50 -0.62
N ILE A 518 -0.54 -19.89 -1.75
CA ILE A 518 -0.50 -19.10 -2.99
C ILE A 518 -1.12 -19.95 -4.10
N ASP A 519 -2.23 -19.50 -4.68
CA ASP A 519 -2.99 -20.29 -5.66
C ASP A 519 -3.94 -19.43 -6.51
N GLU A 520 -4.53 -20.05 -7.54
CA GLU A 520 -5.58 -19.49 -8.39
C GLU A 520 -5.16 -18.27 -9.24
N HIS A 521 -3.85 -18.05 -9.47
CA HIS A 521 -3.41 -16.89 -10.26
C HIS A 521 -3.47 -17.13 -11.78
N VAL A 522 -4.07 -16.17 -12.47
CA VAL A 522 -4.27 -16.05 -13.91
C VAL A 522 -2.92 -15.71 -14.57
N PRO A 523 -2.56 -16.31 -15.73
CA PRO A 523 -3.49 -16.70 -16.77
C PRO A 523 -3.60 -18.21 -16.97
N PRO A 524 -4.71 -18.67 -17.56
CA PRO A 524 -4.80 -20.04 -18.03
C PRO A 524 -3.66 -20.24 -19.02
N ILE A 525 -2.60 -20.93 -18.60
CA ILE A 525 -1.65 -21.68 -19.43
C ILE A 525 -1.42 -21.00 -20.80
N ILE A 526 -0.78 -19.82 -20.84
CA ILE A 526 -0.27 -19.30 -22.11
C ILE A 526 1.11 -19.94 -22.32
N PRO A 527 1.37 -20.60 -23.47
CA PRO A 527 2.62 -21.31 -23.73
C PRO A 527 3.87 -20.46 -23.50
N VAL A 528 3.78 -19.14 -23.67
CA VAL A 528 4.87 -18.19 -23.42
C VAL A 528 5.31 -18.17 -21.95
N TYR A 529 4.37 -18.19 -21.00
CA TYR A 529 4.68 -18.07 -19.58
C TYR A 529 5.25 -19.36 -19.02
N LEU A 530 4.73 -20.51 -19.48
CA LEU A 530 5.32 -21.81 -19.18
C LEU A 530 6.71 -21.93 -19.83
N ARG A 531 6.86 -21.52 -21.10
CA ARG A 531 8.15 -21.60 -21.79
C ARG A 531 9.26 -20.80 -21.11
N TYR A 532 8.93 -19.65 -20.53
CA TYR A 532 9.92 -18.73 -19.96
C TYR A 532 9.92 -18.67 -18.42
N GLY A 533 9.15 -19.52 -17.74
CA GLY A 533 9.11 -19.53 -16.27
C GLY A 533 8.71 -18.18 -15.66
N LEU A 534 7.80 -17.45 -16.31
CA LEU A 534 7.37 -16.15 -15.82
C LEU A 534 6.34 -16.37 -14.69
N GLY A 535 6.76 -16.10 -13.46
CA GLY A 535 5.98 -16.32 -12.25
C GLY A 535 4.62 -15.61 -12.21
N ARG A 536 3.65 -16.25 -11.56
CA ARG A 536 2.31 -15.72 -11.25
C ARG A 536 1.91 -15.96 -9.79
N GLY A 537 2.48 -16.96 -9.13
CA GLY A 537 2.38 -17.09 -7.67
C GLY A 537 3.25 -16.07 -6.95
N ALA A 538 4.51 -15.91 -7.39
CA ALA A 538 5.41 -14.90 -6.83
C ALA A 538 6.43 -14.37 -7.86
N THR A 539 6.73 -13.07 -7.79
CA THR A 539 7.86 -12.47 -8.50
C THR A 539 8.66 -11.56 -7.59
N SER A 540 9.97 -11.49 -7.81
CA SER A 540 10.84 -10.56 -7.09
C SER A 540 11.91 -10.00 -8.03
N GLU A 541 12.27 -8.74 -7.85
CA GLU A 541 13.40 -8.10 -8.54
C GLU A 541 14.76 -8.46 -7.93
N VAL A 542 14.77 -9.06 -6.74
CA VAL A 542 15.96 -9.52 -6.02
C VAL A 542 15.77 -10.96 -5.55
N LEU A 543 16.86 -11.69 -5.30
CA LEU A 543 16.77 -13.04 -4.75
C LEU A 543 15.97 -13.03 -3.44
N LEU A 544 14.97 -13.90 -3.35
CA LEU A 544 14.06 -13.98 -2.22
C LEU A 544 13.85 -15.42 -1.79
N ASP A 545 14.02 -15.69 -0.50
CA ASP A 545 13.74 -17.00 0.08
C ASP A 545 12.25 -17.12 0.36
N MET A 546 11.56 -17.95 -0.43
CA MET A 546 10.15 -18.31 -0.28
C MET A 546 9.99 -19.84 -0.20
N ARG A 547 10.95 -20.52 0.42
CA ARG A 547 10.81 -21.96 0.74
C ARG A 547 9.71 -22.15 1.77
N ASN A 548 9.19 -23.37 1.86
CA ASN A 548 8.12 -23.75 2.78
C ASN A 548 6.80 -22.98 2.56
N ASN A 549 6.47 -22.64 1.31
CA ASN A 549 5.15 -22.15 0.92
C ASN A 549 4.39 -23.22 0.12
N TRP A 550 3.06 -23.14 0.11
CA TRP A 550 2.18 -23.91 -0.76
C TRP A 550 1.88 -23.10 -2.03
N TRP A 551 2.02 -23.74 -3.18
CA TRP A 551 1.91 -23.10 -4.49
C TRP A 551 0.69 -23.59 -5.29
N GLY A 552 -0.33 -24.13 -4.63
CA GLY A 552 -1.53 -24.68 -5.30
C GLY A 552 -1.45 -26.16 -5.68
N SER A 553 -0.26 -26.78 -5.60
CA SER A 553 -0.08 -28.21 -5.87
C SER A 553 1.03 -28.83 -5.03
N ASP A 554 0.86 -30.11 -4.69
CA ASP A 554 1.85 -30.96 -4.01
C ASP A 554 3.11 -31.20 -4.84
N THR A 555 2.99 -31.12 -6.17
CA THR A 555 4.11 -31.12 -7.12
C THR A 555 4.88 -29.79 -7.14
N GLY A 556 4.43 -28.78 -6.39
CA GLY A 556 5.08 -27.49 -6.28
C GLY A 556 4.84 -26.56 -7.46
N PRO A 557 5.52 -25.39 -7.47
CA PRO A 557 5.35 -24.39 -8.51
C PRO A 557 5.97 -24.89 -9.81
N TYR A 558 5.35 -24.56 -10.94
CA TYR A 558 5.94 -24.82 -12.24
C TYR A 558 7.18 -23.93 -12.47
N GLU A 559 8.31 -24.55 -12.82
CA GLU A 559 9.55 -23.88 -13.24
C GLU A 559 10.19 -24.70 -14.38
N PRO A 560 10.42 -24.15 -15.57
CA PRO A 560 10.75 -24.94 -16.77
C PRO A 560 12.06 -25.75 -16.70
N GLU A 561 13.05 -25.33 -15.91
CA GLU A 561 14.36 -25.97 -15.85
C GLU A 561 14.52 -26.84 -14.59
N ALA A 562 14.04 -26.35 -13.45
CA ALA A 562 14.22 -26.94 -12.12
C ALA A 562 12.99 -27.71 -11.62
N ASN A 563 11.78 -27.42 -12.11
CA ASN A 563 10.57 -28.19 -11.78
C ASN A 563 9.55 -28.27 -12.94
N PRO A 564 9.90 -28.85 -14.10
CA PRO A 564 9.06 -28.83 -15.31
C PRO A 564 7.75 -29.64 -15.17
N LEU A 565 7.65 -30.47 -14.14
CA LEU A 565 6.46 -31.26 -13.83
C LEU A 565 5.56 -30.60 -12.76
N GLY A 566 5.97 -29.46 -12.19
CA GLY A 566 5.16 -28.69 -11.27
C GLY A 566 3.81 -28.32 -11.87
N ARG A 567 2.77 -28.37 -11.04
CA ARG A 567 1.37 -28.05 -11.42
C ARG A 567 0.81 -26.87 -10.64
N GLY A 568 1.55 -26.36 -9.66
CA GLY A 568 1.22 -25.16 -8.92
C GLY A 568 1.58 -23.88 -9.68
N ASP A 569 1.20 -22.77 -9.10
CA ASP A 569 1.48 -21.43 -9.59
C ASP A 569 2.97 -21.22 -9.85
N SER A 570 3.29 -20.71 -11.04
CA SER A 570 4.67 -20.48 -11.43
C SER A 570 5.35 -19.43 -10.55
N VAL A 571 6.66 -19.56 -10.41
CA VAL A 571 7.52 -18.62 -9.68
C VAL A 571 8.47 -17.91 -10.63
N GLY A 572 8.85 -16.68 -10.29
CA GLY A 572 9.86 -15.94 -11.05
C GLY A 572 11.28 -16.41 -10.75
N VAL A 573 12.21 -16.08 -11.63
CA VAL A 573 13.64 -16.50 -11.60
C VAL A 573 14.39 -16.18 -10.29
N ASN A 574 13.94 -15.18 -9.54
CA ASN A 574 14.58 -14.74 -8.30
C ASN A 574 13.93 -15.33 -7.03
N ILE A 575 13.07 -16.34 -7.17
CA ILE A 575 12.39 -16.96 -6.03
C ILE A 575 13.05 -18.30 -5.71
N LEU A 576 13.61 -18.43 -4.51
CA LEU A 576 13.98 -19.74 -3.97
C LEU A 576 12.72 -20.38 -3.39
N TYR A 577 12.22 -21.43 -4.04
CA TYR A 577 10.93 -22.06 -3.70
C TYR A 577 11.06 -23.48 -3.13
N ALA A 578 12.23 -24.12 -3.24
CA ALA A 578 12.46 -25.50 -2.85
C ALA A 578 13.25 -25.61 -1.51
N PRO A 579 12.78 -26.38 -0.51
CA PRO A 579 11.57 -27.21 -0.56
C PRO A 579 10.29 -26.36 -0.47
N TRP A 580 9.21 -26.88 -1.07
CA TRP A 580 7.85 -26.35 -0.93
C TRP A 580 7.00 -27.25 -0.02
N LEU A 581 5.83 -26.77 0.39
CA LEU A 581 4.87 -27.58 1.14
C LEU A 581 4.14 -28.54 0.20
N THR A 582 3.95 -29.79 0.61
CA THR A 582 3.17 -30.80 -0.15
C THR A 582 1.70 -30.88 0.26
N ALA A 583 1.29 -30.05 1.21
CA ALA A 583 -0.09 -29.83 1.59
C ALA A 583 -0.30 -28.36 1.97
N PRO A 584 -1.54 -27.84 1.86
CA PRO A 584 -1.88 -26.51 2.36
C PRO A 584 -1.47 -26.33 3.84
N PRO A 585 -0.82 -25.23 4.23
CA PRO A 585 -0.44 -24.96 5.61
C PRO A 585 -1.67 -24.78 6.51
N SER A 586 -1.72 -25.46 7.66
CA SER A 586 -2.89 -25.41 8.55
C SER A 586 -3.12 -24.06 9.24
N CYS A 587 -2.15 -23.15 9.17
CA CYS A 587 -2.22 -21.83 9.80
C CYS A 587 -2.90 -20.77 8.93
N VAL A 588 -3.19 -21.06 7.65
CA VAL A 588 -3.84 -20.07 6.77
C VAL A 588 -5.32 -19.91 7.12
N PRO A 589 -5.87 -18.68 6.96
CA PRO A 589 -7.28 -18.44 7.22
C PRO A 589 -8.18 -19.21 6.23
N PRO A 590 -9.44 -19.51 6.62
CA PRO A 590 -10.44 -20.05 5.70
C PRO A 590 -10.69 -19.09 4.53
N GLN A 591 -10.68 -19.65 3.32
CA GLN A 591 -10.68 -18.93 2.03
C GLN A 591 -12.01 -18.34 1.62
#